data_AF-Q0JI34-F1
#
_entry.id   AF-Q0JI34-F1
#
_cell.length_a   1.000
_cell.length_b   1.000
_cell.length_c   1.000
_cell.angle_alpha   90.00
_cell.angle_beta   90.00
_cell.angle_gamma   90.00
#
_symmetry.space_group_name_H-M   'P 1'
#
loop_
_entity.id
_entity.type
_entity.pdbx_description
1 polymer ?
#
loop_
_entity_poly.entity_id
_entity_poly.type
_entity_poly.pdbx_seq_one_letter_code
_entity_poly.pdbx_strand_id
1 'polypeptide(L)'
;LSEATSRLRRNLAYFRVNYAAVVAFSLAASLLAHPFSLLVLLAILGGWCFLYVFRAADQPVVLFGRTFTDRETLLGLVVASVLAFFMTSVASLIISGLLVGGAIVAVHGAFRVPEDLFLDDPSVGSNGNTTSRLLSFLGAPGSGV
;
A
#
# COMPACT_ATOMS: atom_id res chain seq x y z
N LEU A 1 20.70 18.26 5.07
CA LEU A 1 19.95 17.03 5.44
C LEU A 1 18.49 17.33 5.79
N SER A 2 18.23 18.27 6.71
CA SER A 2 16.86 18.71 7.09
C SER A 2 16.00 19.07 5.88
N GLU A 3 16.52 19.86 4.95
CA GLU A 3 15.80 20.24 3.73
C GLU A 3 15.41 19.00 2.91
N ALA A 4 16.35 18.10 2.64
CA ALA A 4 16.08 16.85 1.91
C ALA A 4 15.00 15.99 2.60
N THR A 5 15.03 15.88 3.94
CA THR A 5 14.01 15.14 4.69
C THR A 5 12.63 15.81 4.65
N SER A 6 12.59 17.15 4.64
CA SER A 6 11.34 17.92 4.50
C SER A 6 10.74 17.76 3.10
N ARG A 7 11.58 17.81 2.06
CA ARG A 7 11.18 17.54 0.67
C ARG A 7 10.66 16.12 0.51
N LEU A 8 11.38 15.14 1.05
CA LEU A 8 10.94 13.75 1.03
C LEU A 8 9.56 13.60 1.68
N ARG A 9 9.32 14.17 2.87
CA ARG A 9 8.01 14.07 3.54
C ARG A 9 6.88 14.69 2.71
N ARG A 10 7.09 15.89 2.13
CA ARG A 10 6.10 16.56 1.26
C ARG A 10 5.83 15.72 0.01
N ASN A 11 6.88 15.18 -0.61
CA ASN A 11 6.80 14.38 -1.81
C ASN A 11 6.16 13.01 -1.59
N LEU A 12 6.39 12.36 -0.44
CA LEU A 12 5.74 11.09 -0.07
C LEU A 12 4.22 11.22 -0.04
N ALA A 13 3.71 12.33 0.50
CA ALA A 13 2.27 12.60 0.54
C ALA A 13 1.72 12.93 -0.85
N TYR A 14 2.43 13.77 -1.61
CA TYR A 14 2.00 14.22 -2.94
C TYR A 14 2.01 13.09 -3.97
N PHE A 15 3.09 12.31 -4.06
CA PHE A 15 3.28 11.24 -5.05
C PHE A 15 2.95 9.85 -4.50
N ARG A 16 2.11 9.74 -3.46
CA ARG A 16 1.81 8.47 -2.76
C ARG A 16 1.48 7.30 -3.69
N VAL A 17 0.66 7.52 -4.72
CA VAL A 17 0.24 6.46 -5.66
C VAL A 17 1.41 6.03 -6.54
N ASN A 18 2.19 6.98 -7.06
CA ASN A 18 3.37 6.69 -7.87
C ASN A 18 4.43 5.94 -7.07
N TYR A 19 4.66 6.34 -5.82
CA TYR A 19 5.62 5.66 -4.95
C TYR A 19 5.15 4.27 -4.54
N ALA A 20 3.85 4.10 -4.24
CA ALA A 20 3.27 2.78 -4.03
C ALA A 20 3.44 1.89 -5.27
N ALA A 21 3.25 2.43 -6.48
CA ALA A 21 3.47 1.70 -7.73
C ALA A 21 4.95 1.29 -7.92
N VAL A 22 5.91 2.17 -7.61
CA VAL A 22 7.35 1.84 -7.68
C VAL A 22 7.75 0.74 -6.70
N VAL A 23 7.25 0.82 -5.45
CA VAL A 23 7.50 -0.21 -4.43
C VAL A 23 6.84 -1.53 -4.82
N ALA A 24 5.59 -1.49 -5.28
CA ALA A 24 4.87 -2.68 -5.75
C ALA A 24 5.56 -3.31 -6.96
N PHE A 25 6.03 -2.52 -7.92
CA PHE A 25 6.79 -3.00 -9.07
C PHE A 25 8.10 -3.66 -8.64
N SER A 26 8.82 -3.06 -7.68
CA SER A 26 10.08 -3.61 -7.15
C SER A 26 9.83 -4.95 -6.46
N LEU A 27 8.79 -5.06 -5.63
CA LEU A 27 8.35 -6.32 -5.03
C LEU A 27 7.94 -7.36 -6.07
N ALA A 28 7.16 -6.96 -7.07
CA ALA A 28 6.72 -7.85 -8.14
C ALA A 28 7.91 -8.38 -8.95
N ALA A 29 8.87 -7.53 -9.29
CA ALA A 29 10.11 -7.92 -9.96
C ALA A 29 10.92 -8.91 -9.12
N SER A 30 11.08 -8.67 -7.81
CA SER A 30 11.75 -9.59 -6.88
C SER A 30 11.08 -10.96 -6.84
N LEU A 31 9.75 -11.01 -6.81
CA LEU A 31 8.99 -12.26 -6.79
C LEU A 31 9.01 -12.98 -8.15
N LEU A 32 8.86 -12.24 -9.26
CA LEU A 32 8.92 -12.78 -10.63
C LEU A 32 10.29 -13.40 -10.95
N ALA A 33 11.37 -12.84 -10.39
CA ALA A 33 12.71 -13.41 -10.49
C ALA A 33 12.87 -14.75 -9.74
N HIS A 34 11.93 -15.10 -8.85
CA HIS A 34 11.98 -16.30 -8.01
C HIS A 34 10.71 -17.14 -8.18
N PRO A 35 10.58 -17.89 -9.29
CA PRO A 35 9.33 -18.53 -9.69
C PRO A 35 8.82 -19.56 -8.66
N PHE A 36 9.71 -20.28 -7.97
CA PHE A 36 9.30 -21.21 -6.90
C PHE A 36 8.64 -20.48 -5.73
N SER A 37 9.24 -19.37 -5.28
CA SER A 37 8.67 -18.53 -4.22
C SER A 37 7.33 -17.96 -4.65
N LEU A 38 7.23 -17.49 -5.89
CA LEU A 38 5.98 -16.97 -6.45
C LEU A 38 4.89 -18.05 -6.49
N LEU A 39 5.21 -19.25 -6.97
CA LEU A 39 4.28 -20.38 -7.04
C LEU A 39 3.74 -20.75 -5.66
N VAL A 40 4.60 -20.88 -4.66
CA VAL A 40 4.19 -21.19 -3.28
C VAL A 40 3.27 -20.11 -2.72
N LEU A 41 3.61 -18.83 -2.91
CA LEU A 41 2.75 -17.72 -2.48
C LEU A 41 1.38 -17.73 -3.18
N LEU A 42 1.37 -17.96 -4.49
CA LEU A 42 0.12 -18.05 -5.26
C LEU A 42 -0.73 -19.25 -4.83
N ALA A 43 -0.11 -20.39 -4.50
CA ALA A 43 -0.82 -21.57 -4.00
C ALA A 43 -1.48 -21.29 -2.64
N ILE A 44 -0.75 -20.64 -1.72
CA ILE A 44 -1.31 -20.24 -0.41
C ILE A 44 -2.41 -19.20 -0.58
N LEU A 45 -2.17 -18.14 -1.37
CA LEU A 45 -3.18 -17.12 -1.66
C LEU A 45 -4.42 -17.72 -2.32
N GLY A 46 -4.23 -18.61 -3.29
CA GLY A 46 -5.30 -19.35 -3.94
C GLY A 46 -6.09 -20.21 -2.96
N GLY A 47 -5.41 -20.87 -2.02
CA GLY A 47 -6.03 -21.60 -0.92
C GLY A 47 -6.91 -20.71 -0.05
N TRP A 48 -6.41 -19.55 0.38
CA TRP A 48 -7.19 -18.55 1.13
C TRP A 48 -8.40 -18.06 0.34
N CYS A 49 -8.21 -17.66 -0.92
CA CYS A 49 -9.29 -17.17 -1.77
C CYS A 49 -10.35 -18.25 -2.00
N PHE A 50 -9.96 -19.46 -2.40
CA PHE A 50 -10.90 -20.53 -2.71
C PHE A 50 -11.66 -21.01 -1.48
N LEU A 51 -11.00 -21.12 -0.32
CA LEU A 51 -11.62 -21.68 0.89
C LEU A 51 -12.35 -20.64 1.75
N TYR A 52 -12.17 -19.34 1.52
CA TYR A 52 -12.83 -18.30 2.34
C TYR A 52 -13.46 -17.16 1.56
N VAL A 53 -12.85 -16.69 0.46
CA VAL A 53 -13.38 -15.55 -0.30
C VAL A 53 -14.45 -16.00 -1.30
N PHE A 54 -14.20 -17.11 -2.00
CA PHE A 54 -15.08 -17.63 -3.05
C PHE A 54 -16.00 -18.76 -2.57
N ARG A 55 -15.78 -19.31 -1.38
CA ARG A 55 -16.64 -20.36 -0.80
C ARG A 55 -17.81 -19.73 -0.04
N ALA A 56 -19.02 -20.24 -0.28
CA ALA A 56 -20.20 -19.86 0.50
C ALA A 56 -20.07 -20.33 1.97
N ALA A 57 -20.51 -19.52 2.92
CA ALA A 57 -20.29 -19.75 4.35
C ALA A 57 -20.99 -21.01 4.90
N ASP A 58 -22.07 -21.45 4.26
CA ASP A 58 -22.86 -22.63 4.58
C ASP A 58 -22.35 -23.91 3.91
N GLN A 59 -21.37 -23.80 3.00
CA GLN A 59 -20.84 -24.95 2.26
C GLN A 59 -19.63 -25.58 2.99
N PRO A 60 -19.74 -26.83 3.48
CA PRO A 60 -18.64 -27.50 4.17
C PRO A 60 -17.51 -27.86 3.21
N VAL A 61 -16.26 -27.82 3.69
CA VAL A 61 -15.13 -28.33 2.92
C VAL A 61 -15.13 -29.85 3.02
N VAL A 62 -15.21 -30.54 1.88
CA VAL A 62 -15.13 -32.00 1.81
C VAL A 62 -13.94 -32.40 0.97
N LEU A 63 -12.96 -33.08 1.56
CA LEU A 63 -11.86 -33.71 0.83
C LEU A 63 -11.82 -35.19 1.14
N PHE A 64 -11.57 -36.02 0.12
CA PHE A 64 -11.47 -37.48 0.26
C PHE A 64 -12.66 -38.12 1.00
N GLY A 65 -13.86 -37.55 0.83
CA GLY A 65 -15.08 -38.00 1.50
C GLY A 65 -15.23 -37.59 2.97
N ARG A 66 -14.25 -36.88 3.56
CA ARG A 66 -14.33 -36.35 4.92
C ARG A 66 -14.70 -34.87 4.91
N THR A 67 -15.68 -34.50 5.72
CA THR A 67 -16.01 -33.10 6.04
C THR A 67 -14.97 -32.55 7.01
N PHE A 68 -14.33 -31.45 6.64
CA PHE A 68 -13.43 -30.70 7.51
C PHE A 68 -14.19 -29.58 8.19
N THR A 69 -13.98 -29.45 9.49
CA THR A 69 -14.47 -28.29 10.24
C THR A 69 -13.72 -27.04 9.82
N ASP A 70 -14.33 -25.86 10.03
CA ASP A 70 -13.66 -24.60 9.71
C ASP A 70 -12.36 -24.41 10.51
N ARG A 71 -12.31 -24.92 11.75
CA ARG A 71 -11.09 -24.87 12.59
C ARG A 71 -9.97 -25.71 12.00
N GLU A 72 -10.26 -26.93 11.55
CA GLU A 72 -9.27 -27.80 10.88
C GLU A 72 -8.77 -27.16 9.59
N THR A 73 -9.69 -26.59 8.80
CA THR A 73 -9.37 -25.89 7.55
C THR A 73 -8.49 -24.67 7.81
N LEU A 74 -8.87 -23.80 8.74
CA LEU A 74 -8.09 -22.63 9.14
C LEU A 74 -6.70 -23.03 9.64
N LEU A 75 -6.63 -24.00 10.55
CA LEU A 75 -5.35 -24.49 11.08
C LEU A 75 -4.46 -25.03 9.96
N GLY A 76 -5.01 -25.81 9.04
CA GLY A 76 -4.29 -26.30 7.86
C GLY A 76 -3.73 -25.16 7.00
N LEU A 77 -4.52 -24.12 6.73
CA LEU A 77 -4.07 -22.96 5.95
C LEU A 77 -2.99 -22.16 6.68
N VAL A 78 -3.12 -21.97 7.99
CA VAL A 78 -2.12 -21.29 8.82
C VAL A 78 -0.81 -22.07 8.83
N VAL A 79 -0.86 -23.39 9.10
CA VAL A 79 0.34 -24.26 9.08
C VAL A 79 0.98 -24.26 7.70
N ALA A 80 0.21 -24.37 6.62
CA ALA A 80 0.72 -24.29 5.26
C ALA A 80 1.37 -22.92 4.97
N SER A 81 0.80 -21.83 5.48
CA SER A 81 1.38 -20.48 5.34
C SER A 81 2.70 -20.33 6.09
N VAL A 82 2.78 -20.87 7.32
CA VAL A 82 4.02 -20.89 8.12
C VAL A 82 5.08 -21.74 7.42
N LEU A 83 4.72 -22.94 6.94
CA LEU A 83 5.64 -23.80 6.21
C LEU A 83 6.13 -23.13 4.91
N ALA A 84 5.24 -22.48 4.17
CA ALA A 84 5.59 -21.70 2.99
C ALA A 84 6.60 -20.60 3.31
N PHE A 85 6.43 -19.88 4.43
CA PHE A 85 7.38 -18.87 4.89
C PHE A 85 8.78 -19.45 5.15
N PHE A 86 8.89 -20.66 5.72
CA PHE A 86 10.18 -21.31 5.98
C PHE A 86 10.79 -22.02 4.76
N MET A 87 9.96 -22.58 3.87
CA MET A 87 10.42 -23.29 2.67
C MET A 87 10.92 -22.35 1.57
N THR A 88 10.59 -21.07 1.66
CA THR A 88 10.89 -20.08 0.62
C THR A 88 11.72 -18.94 1.17
N SER A 89 12.36 -18.19 0.28
CA SER A 89 13.06 -16.96 0.61
C SER A 89 12.13 -15.74 0.70
N VAL A 90 10.81 -15.94 0.82
CA VAL A 90 9.77 -14.88 0.74
C VAL A 90 10.11 -13.68 1.61
N ALA A 91 10.52 -13.89 2.87
CA ALA A 91 10.89 -12.81 3.77
C ALA A 91 12.00 -11.92 3.16
N SER A 92 13.05 -12.55 2.65
CA SER A 92 14.17 -11.84 2.01
C SER A 92 13.77 -11.16 0.69
N LEU A 93 12.84 -11.74 -0.08
CA LEU A 93 12.33 -11.13 -1.31
C LEU A 93 11.49 -9.89 -1.01
N ILE A 94 10.66 -9.96 0.04
CA ILE A 94 9.88 -8.80 0.49
C ILE A 94 10.81 -7.71 1.01
N ILE A 95 11.78 -8.05 1.87
CA ILE A 95 12.74 -7.08 2.42
C ILE A 95 13.55 -6.44 1.29
N SER A 96 14.13 -7.23 0.39
CA SER A 96 14.93 -6.69 -0.73
C SER A 96 14.10 -5.82 -1.67
N GLY A 97 12.88 -6.23 -2.05
CA GLY A 97 11.99 -5.42 -2.87
C GLY A 97 11.56 -4.11 -2.21
N LEU A 98 11.29 -4.13 -0.90
CA LEU A 98 11.01 -2.93 -0.10
C LEU A 98 12.24 -2.00 -0.01
N LEU A 99 13.44 -2.55 0.18
CA LEU A 99 14.68 -1.78 0.25
C LEU A 99 14.99 -1.09 -1.08
N VAL A 100 14.89 -1.82 -2.20
CA VAL A 100 15.12 -1.28 -3.54
C VAL A 100 14.08 -0.21 -3.88
N GLY A 101 12.79 -0.53 -3.72
CA GLY A 101 11.71 0.43 -3.99
C GLY A 101 11.79 1.65 -3.08
N GLY A 102 12.06 1.44 -1.79
CA GLY A 102 12.26 2.50 -0.80
C GLY A 102 13.46 3.38 -1.11
N ALA A 103 14.58 2.82 -1.57
CA ALA A 103 15.74 3.58 -1.99
C ALA A 103 15.44 4.45 -3.21
N ILE A 104 14.74 3.91 -4.22
CA ILE A 104 14.32 4.68 -5.41
C ILE A 104 13.42 5.84 -4.99
N VAL A 105 12.41 5.56 -4.15
CA VAL A 105 11.50 6.59 -3.63
C VAL A 105 12.25 7.64 -2.80
N ALA A 106 13.20 7.23 -1.96
CA ALA A 106 14.00 8.15 -1.14
C ALA A 106 14.87 9.06 -2.01
N VAL A 107 15.56 8.51 -3.01
CA VAL A 107 16.35 9.29 -3.98
C VAL A 107 15.44 10.25 -4.72
N HIS A 108 14.40 9.74 -5.37
CA HIS A 108 13.49 10.57 -6.14
C HIS A 108 12.83 11.66 -5.29
N GLY A 109 12.33 11.33 -4.10
CA GLY A 109 11.69 12.27 -3.18
C GLY A 109 12.64 13.28 -2.54
N ALA A 110 13.92 12.94 -2.35
CA ALA A 110 14.92 13.86 -1.82
C ALA A 110 15.40 14.88 -2.87
N PHE A 111 15.49 14.47 -4.14
CA PHE A 111 15.94 15.31 -5.25
C PHE A 111 14.80 16.04 -5.96
N ARG A 112 13.56 15.56 -5.87
CA ARG A 112 12.43 16.26 -6.49
C ARG A 112 12.12 17.53 -5.72
N VAL A 113 12.40 18.67 -6.35
CA VAL A 113 11.88 19.96 -5.91
C VAL A 113 10.40 19.97 -6.24
N PRO A 114 9.52 20.15 -5.24
CA PRO A 114 8.10 20.27 -5.50
C PRO A 114 7.89 21.57 -6.28
N GLU A 115 7.28 21.48 -7.46
CA GLU A 115 6.78 22.65 -8.14
C GLU A 115 5.62 23.18 -7.30
N ASP A 116 5.71 24.43 -6.88
CA ASP A 116 4.64 25.10 -6.15
C ASP A 116 3.48 25.37 -7.11
N LEU A 117 2.72 24.33 -7.47
CA LEU A 117 1.56 24.42 -8.37
C LEU A 117 0.39 25.21 -7.76
N PHE A 118 0.57 25.77 -6.56
CA PHE A 118 -0.40 26.58 -5.83
C PHE A 118 0.22 27.80 -5.14
N LEU A 119 1.34 28.34 -5.66
CA LEU A 119 1.82 29.66 -5.24
C LEU A 119 1.68 30.70 -6.35
N ASP A 120 0.45 30.84 -6.88
CA ASP A 120 -0.13 32.13 -7.28
C ASP A 120 -1.67 32.09 -7.26
N ASP A 121 -2.27 31.36 -6.31
CA ASP A 121 -3.66 31.60 -5.94
C ASP A 121 -3.72 31.88 -4.43
N PRO A 122 -3.59 33.15 -3.98
CA PRO A 122 -3.54 33.52 -2.57
C PRO A 122 -4.81 33.20 -1.75
N SER A 123 -5.73 32.38 -2.25
CA SER A 123 -6.96 31.98 -1.56
C SER A 123 -6.88 30.67 -0.74
N VAL A 124 -5.74 29.94 -0.74
CA VAL A 124 -5.66 28.62 -0.05
C VAL A 124 -4.47 28.46 0.93
N GLY A 125 -3.66 29.50 1.14
CA GLY A 125 -2.44 29.42 1.96
C GLY A 125 -2.55 29.85 3.43
N SER A 126 -3.71 30.34 3.89
CA SER A 126 -3.89 30.64 5.31
C SER A 126 -4.50 29.43 6.00
N ASN A 127 -3.98 29.09 7.18
CA ASN A 127 -4.50 28.11 8.15
C ASN A 127 -5.88 28.53 8.68
N GLY A 128 -6.78 28.87 7.77
CA GLY A 128 -8.13 29.21 8.03
C GLY A 128 -8.86 27.96 8.45
N ASN A 129 -9.07 27.83 9.77
CA ASN A 129 -10.15 27.06 10.34
C ASN A 129 -11.36 27.18 9.40
N THR A 130 -12.09 26.09 9.17
CA THR A 130 -13.28 26.07 8.29
C THR A 130 -14.22 27.27 8.48
N THR A 131 -14.24 27.85 9.68
CA THR A 131 -14.88 29.13 10.01
C THR A 131 -14.39 30.34 9.20
N SER A 132 -13.08 30.57 9.03
CA SER A 132 -12.59 31.73 8.28
C SER A 132 -12.85 31.63 6.77
N ARG A 133 -12.87 30.42 6.21
CA ARG A 133 -13.34 30.19 4.82
C ARG A 133 -14.82 30.54 4.68
N LEU A 134 -15.65 30.10 5.62
CA LEU A 134 -17.09 30.41 5.60
C LEU A 134 -17.32 31.92 5.78
N LEU A 135 -16.56 32.58 6.64
CA LEU A 135 -16.62 34.03 6.84
C LEU A 135 -16.14 34.84 5.63
N SER A 136 -15.20 34.34 4.82
CA SER A 136 -14.77 35.03 3.60
C SER A 136 -15.91 35.20 2.58
N PHE A 137 -16.87 34.27 2.53
CA PHE A 137 -18.09 34.41 1.72
C PHE A 137 -19.05 35.48 2.26
N LEU A 138 -19.02 35.76 3.58
CA LEU A 138 -19.83 36.82 4.19
C LEU A 138 -19.14 38.20 4.16
N GLY A 139 -17.82 38.25 3.93
CA GLY A 139 -16.97 39.42 4.16
C GLY A 139 -16.88 40.44 3.01
N ALA A 140 -17.55 40.24 1.88
CA ALA A 140 -17.57 41.23 0.80
C ALA A 140 -18.99 41.72 0.42
N PRO A 141 -19.77 42.34 1.32
CA PRO A 141 -20.78 43.29 0.91
C PRO A 141 -20.09 44.60 0.54
N GLY A 142 -20.33 45.06 -0.68
CA GLY A 142 -19.67 46.22 -1.27
C GLY A 142 -19.71 47.48 -0.42
N SER A 143 -18.52 48.03 -0.17
CA SER A 143 -18.32 49.48 -0.02
C SER A 143 -18.52 50.12 -1.41
N GLY A 144 -19.79 50.22 -1.81
CA GLY A 144 -20.23 50.94 -2.99
C GLY A 144 -21.12 52.09 -2.58
N VAL A 145 -20.57 53.05 -1.85
CA VAL A 145 -21.04 54.45 -1.72
C VAL A 145 -19.82 55.34 -1.61
#